data_AF-A0A521HWY3-F1
#
_entry.id   AF-A0A521HWY3-F1
#
_cell.length_a   1.000
_cell.length_b   1.000
_cell.length_c   1.000
_cell.angle_alpha   90.00
_cell.angle_beta   90.00
_cell.angle_gamma   90.00
#
_symmetry.space_group_name_H-M   'P 1'
#
loop_
_entity.id
_entity.type
_entity.pdbx_description
1 polymer ?
#
loop_
_entity_poly.entity_id
_entity_poly.type
_entity_poly.pdbx_seq_one_letter_code
_entity_poly.pdbx_strand_id
1 'polypeptide(L)'
;MYTAEPVISGTNKNGEAFYTLMWSPLTKADKYEVTLKVPAISGVYELYRMDDHKSLNLLSVTHAWYGGLRSQIRAAIDPDATSDPVKKAELEDAELYFRYSASNSLPDILDVLWFLHESYFAGDVRVSHSCRYRKIHLNEKSPDNFFWLD
;
A
#
# COMPACT_ATOMS: atom_id res chain seq x y z
N MET A 1 -4.69 -22.00 10.21
CA MET A 1 -4.73 -20.58 10.63
C MET A 1 -5.44 -19.83 9.52
N TYR A 2 -6.61 -19.23 9.78
CA TYR A 2 -7.31 -18.41 8.77
C TYR A 2 -6.58 -17.06 8.71
N THR A 3 -5.80 -16.83 7.65
CA THR A 3 -5.26 -15.50 7.37
C THR A 3 -6.42 -14.65 6.85
N ALA A 4 -6.75 -13.56 7.52
CA ALA A 4 -7.79 -12.64 7.04
C ALA A 4 -7.40 -12.14 5.65
N GLU A 5 -8.38 -12.05 4.74
CA GLU A 5 -8.11 -11.57 3.38
C GLU A 5 -7.64 -10.11 3.42
N PRO A 6 -6.60 -9.74 2.66
CA PRO A 6 -6.08 -8.38 2.64
C PRO A 6 -7.01 -7.48 1.82
N VAL A 7 -8.10 -7.02 2.43
CA VAL A 7 -9.14 -6.22 1.77
C VAL A 7 -9.48 -4.96 2.56
N ILE A 8 -9.86 -3.92 1.82
CA ILE A 8 -10.52 -2.75 2.38
C ILE A 8 -12.01 -3.08 2.52
N SER A 9 -12.53 -2.84 3.72
CA SER A 9 -13.96 -2.93 4.02
C SER A 9 -14.40 -1.66 4.70
N GLY A 10 -15.68 -1.31 4.60
CA GLY A 10 -16.20 -0.16 5.32
C GLY A 10 -17.70 -0.13 5.43
N THR A 11 -18.17 0.67 6.38
CA THR A 11 -19.58 1.01 6.54
C THR A 11 -19.74 2.52 6.62
N ASN A 12 -20.94 3.02 6.33
CA ASN A 12 -21.24 4.44 6.46
C ASN A 12 -22.40 4.67 7.42
N LYS A 13 -22.35 5.80 8.13
CA LYS A 13 -23.41 6.23 9.05
C LYS A 13 -23.35 7.74 9.23
N ASN A 14 -24.51 8.41 9.13
CA ASN A 14 -24.65 9.85 9.36
C ASN A 14 -23.65 10.72 8.57
N GLY A 15 -23.38 10.36 7.32
CA GLY A 15 -22.43 11.07 6.45
C GLY A 15 -20.95 10.83 6.78
N GLU A 16 -20.63 9.89 7.67
CA GLU A 16 -19.27 9.46 8.00
C GLU A 16 -18.99 8.06 7.47
N ALA A 17 -17.74 7.78 7.14
CA ALA A 17 -17.26 6.46 6.73
C ALA A 17 -16.32 5.86 7.77
N PHE A 18 -16.48 4.55 8.00
CA PHE A 18 -15.69 3.76 8.92
C PHE A 18 -15.04 2.62 8.13
N TYR A 19 -13.77 2.80 7.77
CA TYR A 19 -13.01 1.81 7.03
C TYR A 19 -12.18 0.92 7.96
N THR A 20 -12.10 -0.37 7.61
CA THR A 20 -11.07 -1.27 8.09
C THR A 20 -10.17 -1.64 6.92
N LEU A 21 -8.88 -1.34 7.06
CA LEU A 21 -7.84 -1.70 6.11
C LEU A 21 -7.10 -2.92 6.63
N MET A 22 -7.35 -4.08 6.04
CA MET A 22 -6.59 -5.29 6.35
C MET A 22 -5.40 -5.40 5.40
N TRP A 23 -4.19 -5.26 5.93
CA TRP A 23 -2.97 -5.44 5.18
C TRP A 23 -2.65 -6.92 4.94
N SER A 24 -2.04 -7.23 3.80
CA SER A 24 -1.34 -8.50 3.61
C SER A 24 -0.14 -8.58 4.55
N PRO A 25 0.39 -9.79 4.83
CA PRO A 25 1.69 -9.92 5.46
C PRO A 25 2.75 -9.13 4.70
N LEU A 26 3.63 -8.46 5.43
CA LEU A 26 4.78 -7.79 4.85
C LEU A 26 5.70 -8.84 4.24
N THR A 27 5.91 -8.72 2.93
CA THR A 27 6.60 -9.73 2.14
C THR A 27 7.82 -9.10 1.48
N LYS A 28 8.96 -9.81 1.52
CA LYS A 28 10.15 -9.39 0.77
C LYS A 28 9.81 -9.32 -0.72
N ALA A 29 10.10 -8.20 -1.33
CA ALA A 29 9.74 -7.94 -2.71
C ALA A 29 10.68 -8.69 -3.65
N ASP A 30 10.09 -9.52 -4.49
CA ASP A 30 10.72 -10.15 -5.65
C ASP A 30 9.67 -10.30 -6.75
N LYS A 31 10.09 -10.23 -8.02
CA LYS A 31 9.15 -10.25 -9.15
C LYS A 31 8.36 -11.56 -9.26
N TYR A 32 8.93 -12.69 -8.84
CA TYR A 32 8.24 -13.98 -8.83
C TYR A 32 7.25 -14.03 -7.67
N GLU A 33 7.63 -13.58 -6.48
CA GLU A 33 6.76 -13.47 -5.32
C GLU A 33 5.51 -12.62 -5.61
N VAL A 34 5.69 -11.45 -6.23
CA VAL A 34 4.58 -10.57 -6.64
C VAL A 34 3.69 -11.26 -7.66
N THR A 35 4.29 -11.93 -8.66
CA THR A 35 3.53 -12.60 -9.73
C THR A 35 2.66 -13.75 -9.17
N LEU A 36 3.18 -14.48 -8.17
CA LEU A 36 2.50 -15.63 -7.58
C LEU A 36 1.43 -15.25 -6.55
N LYS A 37 1.72 -14.28 -5.67
CA LYS A 37 0.89 -14.02 -4.48
C LYS A 37 -0.04 -12.82 -4.61
N VAL A 38 0.33 -11.81 -5.40
CA VAL A 38 -0.45 -10.57 -5.48
C VAL A 38 -1.60 -10.75 -6.49
N PRO A 39 -2.85 -10.41 -6.15
CA PRO A 39 -3.95 -10.49 -7.09
C PRO A 39 -3.88 -9.37 -8.16
N ALA A 40 -4.39 -9.65 -9.36
CA ALA A 40 -4.51 -8.68 -10.44
C ALA A 40 -5.80 -7.84 -10.30
N ILE A 41 -5.98 -7.22 -9.14
CA ILE A 41 -7.15 -6.40 -8.79
C ILE A 41 -6.71 -5.06 -8.22
N SER A 42 -7.61 -4.09 -8.17
CA SER A 42 -7.35 -2.76 -7.60
C SER A 42 -7.13 -2.79 -6.08
N GLY A 43 -6.49 -1.76 -5.54
CA GLY A 43 -6.26 -1.64 -4.11
C GLY A 43 -5.26 -0.55 -3.73
N VAL A 44 -4.76 -0.62 -2.49
CA VAL A 44 -3.66 0.19 -1.97
C VAL A 44 -2.46 -0.70 -1.67
N TYR A 45 -1.25 -0.16 -1.78
CA TYR A 45 -0.04 -0.87 -1.40
C TYR A 45 1.01 0.08 -0.84
N GLU A 46 1.87 -0.50 -0.02
CA GLU A 46 3.07 0.15 0.51
C GLU A 46 4.31 -0.54 -0.01
N LEU A 47 5.36 0.26 -0.22
CA LEU A 47 6.70 -0.21 -0.51
C LEU A 47 7.65 0.31 0.56
N TYR A 48 8.52 -0.59 1.01
CA TYR A 48 9.53 -0.30 2.01
C TYR A 48 10.90 -0.67 1.46
N ARG A 49 11.92 0.01 1.99
CA ARG A 49 13.32 -0.35 1.82
C ARG A 49 13.95 -0.63 3.16
N MET A 50 14.65 -1.74 3.26
CA MET A 50 15.53 -2.02 4.39
C MET A 50 16.81 -1.20 4.25
N ASP A 51 17.18 -0.46 5.29
CA ASP A 51 18.48 0.20 5.36
C ASP A 51 19.59 -0.72 5.90
N ASP A 52 20.83 -0.20 5.93
CA ASP A 52 22.01 -0.92 6.43
C ASP A 52 21.92 -1.24 7.92
N HIS A 53 21.09 -0.52 8.68
CA HIS A 53 20.83 -0.74 10.09
C HIS A 53 19.67 -1.72 10.35
N LYS A 54 19.14 -2.34 9.28
CA LYS A 54 17.99 -3.26 9.34
C LYS A 54 16.71 -2.62 9.85
N SER A 55 16.53 -1.32 9.56
CA SER A 55 15.25 -0.63 9.73
C SER A 55 14.47 -0.61 8.41
N LEU A 56 13.16 -0.86 8.50
CA LEU A 56 12.25 -0.78 7.36
C LEU A 56 11.74 0.65 7.20
N ASN A 57 12.15 1.30 6.12
CA ASN A 57 11.76 2.66 5.79
C ASN A 57 10.64 2.65 4.75
N LEU A 58 9.53 3.31 5.03
CA LEU A 58 8.43 3.48 4.07
C LEU A 58 8.90 4.37 2.91
N LEU A 59 8.94 3.82 1.70
CA LEU A 59 9.26 4.58 0.49
C LEU A 59 8.04 5.26 -0.10
N SER A 60 6.91 4.53 -0.14
CA SER A 60 5.67 5.03 -0.71
C SER A 60 4.47 4.25 -0.22
N VAL A 61 3.35 4.97 -0.11
CA VAL A 61 2.01 4.39 -0.05
C VAL A 61 1.18 4.98 -1.20
N THR A 62 0.63 4.10 -2.04
CA THR A 62 -0.11 4.51 -3.23
C THR A 62 -1.21 3.51 -3.58
N HIS A 63 -2.00 3.81 -4.60
CA HIS A 63 -3.05 2.93 -5.10
C HIS A 63 -2.66 2.25 -6.41
N ALA A 64 -3.29 1.11 -6.65
CA ALA A 64 -3.36 0.49 -7.95
C ALA A 64 -4.82 0.47 -8.45
N TRP A 65 -5.05 0.96 -9.66
CA TRP A 65 -6.35 0.92 -10.33
C TRP A 65 -6.25 0.18 -11.66
N TYR A 66 -5.86 0.87 -12.73
CA TYR A 66 -5.56 0.22 -14.00
C TYR A 66 -4.32 -0.68 -13.87
N GLY A 67 -4.44 -1.91 -14.38
CA GLY A 67 -3.42 -2.97 -14.26
C GLY A 67 -3.42 -3.71 -12.90
N GLY A 68 -4.07 -3.15 -11.87
CA GLY A 68 -4.16 -3.75 -10.54
C GLY A 68 -2.84 -3.84 -9.78
N LEU A 69 -2.94 -4.30 -8.53
CA LEU A 69 -1.85 -4.40 -7.55
C LEU A 69 -0.65 -5.17 -8.12
N ARG A 70 -0.88 -6.35 -8.71
CA ARG A 70 0.22 -7.17 -9.26
C ARG A 70 1.07 -6.40 -10.27
N SER A 71 0.43 -5.71 -11.22
CA SER A 71 1.15 -5.01 -12.28
C SER A 71 1.90 -3.80 -11.72
N GLN A 72 1.27 -3.02 -10.84
CA GLN A 72 1.86 -1.78 -10.33
C GLN A 72 2.98 -2.05 -9.32
N ILE A 73 2.80 -3.01 -8.41
CA ILE A 73 3.85 -3.42 -7.48
C ILE A 73 5.04 -3.96 -8.27
N ARG A 74 4.81 -4.83 -9.27
CA ARG A 74 5.90 -5.34 -10.12
C ARG A 74 6.66 -4.22 -10.82
N ALA A 75 5.97 -3.28 -11.45
CA ALA A 75 6.61 -2.16 -12.13
C ALA A 75 7.40 -1.25 -11.18
N ALA A 76 7.03 -1.22 -9.90
CA ALA A 76 7.71 -0.43 -8.89
C ALA A 76 8.97 -1.11 -8.32
N ILE A 77 9.06 -2.44 -8.37
CA ILE A 77 10.18 -3.20 -7.77
C ILE A 77 11.14 -3.81 -8.79
N ASP A 78 10.72 -4.00 -10.05
CA ASP A 78 11.51 -4.71 -11.07
C ASP A 78 12.45 -3.73 -11.79
N PRO A 79 13.79 -3.86 -11.66
CA PRO A 79 14.74 -2.99 -12.35
C PRO A 79 14.60 -3.03 -13.88
N ASP A 80 14.11 -4.15 -14.41
CA ASP A 80 13.88 -4.34 -15.85
C ASP A 80 12.60 -3.63 -16.34
N ALA A 81 11.76 -3.12 -15.43
CA ALA A 81 10.54 -2.39 -15.77
C ALA A 81 10.76 -0.90 -16.02
N THR A 82 11.98 -0.39 -15.79
CA THR A 82 12.33 1.02 -16.04
C THR A 82 13.52 1.13 -17.00
N SER A 83 13.45 2.11 -17.90
CA SER A 83 14.57 2.49 -18.77
C SER A 83 15.46 3.59 -18.18
N ASP A 84 15.09 4.12 -17.01
CA ASP A 84 15.87 5.13 -16.30
C ASP A 84 17.05 4.47 -15.58
N PRO A 85 18.31 4.77 -15.96
CA PRO A 85 19.49 4.14 -15.37
C PRO A 85 19.65 4.45 -13.88
N VAL A 86 19.19 5.63 -13.41
CA VAL A 86 19.29 6.01 -11.99
C VAL A 86 18.34 5.15 -11.17
N LYS A 87 17.07 5.10 -11.56
CA LYS A 87 16.06 4.27 -10.90
C LYS A 87 16.42 2.78 -10.96
N LYS A 88 16.96 2.33 -12.09
CA LYS A 88 17.42 0.95 -12.23
C LYS A 88 18.49 0.60 -11.20
N ALA A 89 19.52 1.43 -11.07
CA ALA A 89 20.58 1.24 -10.07
C ALA A 89 20.04 1.26 -8.63
N GLU A 90 19.08 2.14 -8.32
CA GLU A 90 18.43 2.17 -7.01
C GLU A 90 17.67 0.89 -6.68
N LEU A 91 17.10 0.21 -7.68
CA LEU A 91 16.33 -1.03 -7.50
C LEU A 91 17.22 -2.28 -7.47
N GLU A 92 18.32 -2.33 -8.23
CA GLU A 92 19.19 -3.51 -8.32
C GLU A 92 19.80 -3.91 -6.98
N ASP A 93 20.18 -2.93 -6.16
CA ASP A 93 20.83 -3.14 -4.86
C ASP A 93 19.86 -3.03 -3.66
N ALA A 94 18.58 -2.76 -3.90
CA ALA A 94 17.63 -2.52 -2.82
C ALA A 94 17.00 -3.80 -2.26
N GLU A 95 17.07 -3.94 -0.94
CA GLU A 95 16.26 -4.92 -0.21
C GLU A 95 14.86 -4.33 0.06
N LEU A 96 13.94 -4.60 -0.86
CA LEU A 96 12.58 -4.05 -0.86
C LEU A 96 11.57 -5.00 -0.18
N TYR A 97 10.52 -4.42 0.40
CA TYR A 97 9.38 -5.13 0.95
C TYR A 97 8.08 -4.47 0.52
N PHE A 98 6.99 -5.24 0.49
CA PHE A 98 5.68 -4.71 0.17
C PHE A 98 4.59 -5.35 1.03
N ARG A 99 3.48 -4.62 1.16
CA ARG A 99 2.18 -5.17 1.57
C ARG A 99 1.08 -4.45 0.82
N TYR A 100 -0.09 -5.07 0.73
CA TYR A 100 -1.22 -4.51 -0.02
C TYR A 100 -2.54 -4.78 0.67
N SER A 101 -3.57 -4.06 0.23
CA SER A 101 -4.96 -4.35 0.54
C SER A 101 -5.83 -4.08 -0.68
N ALA A 102 -6.68 -5.03 -1.04
CA ALA A 102 -7.49 -4.99 -2.23
C ALA A 102 -8.81 -4.26 -2.02
N SER A 103 -9.32 -3.66 -3.10
CA SER A 103 -10.66 -3.09 -3.15
C SER A 103 -11.13 -3.00 -4.60
N ASN A 104 -12.42 -3.24 -4.83
CA ASN A 104 -13.04 -3.03 -6.13
C ASN A 104 -13.68 -1.63 -6.27
N SER A 105 -13.47 -0.75 -5.30
CA SER A 105 -14.08 0.58 -5.21
C SER A 105 -13.01 1.66 -5.22
N LEU A 106 -12.85 2.35 -6.36
CA LEU A 106 -11.94 3.50 -6.47
C LEU A 106 -12.24 4.58 -5.42
N PRO A 107 -13.50 4.97 -5.15
CA PRO A 107 -13.79 5.95 -4.11
C PRO A 107 -13.30 5.52 -2.72
N ASP A 108 -13.42 4.23 -2.36
CA ASP A 108 -12.94 3.73 -1.07
C ASP A 108 -11.40 3.70 -1.02
N ILE A 109 -10.76 3.34 -2.14
CA ILE A 109 -9.30 3.40 -2.30
C ILE A 109 -8.79 4.82 -2.09
N LEU A 110 -9.43 5.83 -2.69
CA LEU A 110 -9.04 7.24 -2.58
C LEU A 110 -9.21 7.75 -1.15
N ASP A 111 -10.32 7.41 -0.49
CA ASP A 111 -10.57 7.80 0.91
C ASP A 111 -9.51 7.21 1.85
N VAL A 112 -9.21 5.92 1.71
CA VAL A 112 -8.21 5.24 2.52
C VAL A 112 -6.81 5.79 2.24
N LEU A 113 -6.43 5.93 0.97
CA LEU A 113 -5.12 6.44 0.59
C LEU A 113 -4.89 7.87 1.12
N TRP A 114 -5.92 8.73 1.03
CA TRP A 114 -5.86 10.07 1.60
C TRP A 114 -5.64 10.04 3.12
N PHE A 115 -6.37 9.19 3.85
CA PHE A 115 -6.21 9.08 5.29
C PHE A 115 -4.80 8.58 5.67
N LEU A 116 -4.24 7.63 4.92
CA LEU A 116 -2.87 7.14 5.12
C LEU A 116 -1.84 8.26 4.87
N HIS A 117 -2.03 9.09 3.84
CA HIS A 117 -1.15 10.23 3.58
C HIS A 117 -1.21 11.27 4.70
N GLU A 118 -2.40 11.63 5.17
CA GLU A 118 -2.57 12.52 6.33
C GLU A 118 -1.87 11.98 7.58
N SER A 119 -1.91 10.65 7.78
CA SER A 119 -1.35 10.00 8.95
C SER A 119 0.18 9.84 8.88
N TYR A 120 0.73 9.47 7.72
CA TYR A 120 2.15 9.14 7.57
C TYR A 120 3.00 10.35 7.16
N PHE A 121 2.41 11.32 6.48
CA PHE A 121 3.11 12.49 5.91
C PHE A 121 2.40 13.78 6.30
N ALA A 122 2.18 13.97 7.60
CA ALA A 122 1.49 15.15 8.12
C ALA A 122 2.11 16.45 7.54
N GLY A 123 1.30 17.22 6.81
CA GLY A 123 1.71 18.46 6.15
C GLY A 123 2.16 18.33 4.68
N ASP A 124 2.19 17.13 4.10
CA ASP A 124 2.54 16.87 2.70
C ASP A 124 1.57 15.88 2.02
N VAL A 125 0.27 16.16 2.13
CA VAL A 125 -0.78 15.32 1.52
C VAL A 125 -0.97 15.70 0.06
N ARG A 126 -0.60 14.77 -0.83
CA ARG A 126 -0.58 14.98 -2.29
C ARG A 126 -1.70 14.27 -3.04
N VAL A 127 -2.64 13.67 -2.31
CA VAL A 127 -3.76 12.89 -2.85
C VAL A 127 -5.08 13.51 -2.42
N SER A 128 -6.16 13.24 -3.15
CA SER A 128 -7.51 13.69 -2.79
C SER A 128 -8.39 12.50 -2.43
N HIS A 129 -9.17 12.64 -1.36
CA HIS A 129 -10.24 11.69 -1.03
C HIS A 129 -11.44 11.84 -1.99
N SER A 130 -12.41 10.91 -1.92
CA SER A 130 -13.57 10.86 -2.82
C SER A 130 -14.61 11.98 -2.60
N CYS A 131 -14.51 12.74 -1.51
CA CYS A 131 -15.45 13.81 -1.12
C CYS A 131 -16.88 13.32 -0.81
N ARG A 132 -17.09 12.01 -0.62
CA ARG A 132 -18.42 11.43 -0.30
C ARG A 132 -18.85 11.63 1.15
N TYR A 133 -17.90 11.86 2.06
CA TYR A 133 -18.13 11.84 3.50
C TYR A 133 -17.58 13.09 4.16
N ARG A 134 -18.28 13.55 5.21
CA ARG A 134 -17.84 14.70 6.02
C ARG A 134 -16.63 14.38 6.90
N LYS A 135 -16.49 13.09 7.24
CA LYS A 135 -15.43 12.56 8.08
C LYS A 135 -15.17 11.11 7.72
N ILE A 136 -13.90 10.75 7.70
CA ILE A 136 -13.41 9.40 7.44
C ILE A 136 -12.68 8.92 8.69
N HIS A 137 -12.94 7.69 9.10
CA HIS A 137 -12.22 6.99 10.15
C HIS A 137 -11.58 5.75 9.56
N LEU A 138 -10.30 5.52 9.85
CA LEU A 138 -9.57 4.35 9.39
C LEU A 138 -9.07 3.53 10.58
N ASN A 139 -9.34 2.23 10.54
CA ASN A 139 -8.73 1.25 11.44
C ASN A 139 -7.81 0.33 10.63
N GLU A 140 -6.51 0.44 10.84
CA GLU A 140 -5.53 -0.42 10.19
C GLU A 140 -5.37 -1.73 10.97
N LYS A 141 -5.34 -2.84 10.24
CA LYS A 141 -5.06 -4.17 10.80
C LYS A 141 -3.98 -4.84 9.97
N SER A 142 -3.04 -5.47 10.65
CA SER A 142 -1.94 -6.20 10.05
C SER A 142 -1.83 -7.56 10.72
N PRO A 143 -1.50 -8.64 9.99
CA PRO A 143 -1.15 -9.91 10.59
C PRO A 143 0.21 -9.85 11.33
N ASP A 144 1.04 -8.86 10.98
CA ASP A 144 2.35 -8.61 11.59
C ASP A 144 2.25 -7.55 12.69
N ASN A 145 2.99 -7.75 13.78
CA ASN A 145 3.15 -6.74 14.84
C ASN A 145 4.34 -5.82 14.49
N PHE A 146 4.07 -4.54 14.20
CA PHE A 146 5.11 -3.52 14.03
C PHE A 146 5.18 -2.61 15.24
N PHE A 147 6.39 -2.16 15.56
CA PHE A 147 6.62 -0.99 16.40
C PHE A 147 7.17 0.11 15.49
N TRP A 148 6.44 1.21 15.35
CA TRP A 148 6.98 2.41 14.74
C TRP A 148 8.01 3.00 15.72
N LEU A 149 9.20 3.31 15.22
CA LEU A 149 10.18 4.06 16.00
C LEU A 149 9.82 5.55 15.86
N ASP A 150 9.57 6.20 16.99
CA ASP A 150 9.29 7.64 17.09
C ASP A 150 10.51 8.50 16.69
#